data_AF-T1ALP6-F1
#
_entry.id   AF-T1ALP6-F1
#
_cell.length_a   1.000
_cell.length_b   1.000
_cell.length_c   1.000
_cell.angle_alpha   90.00
_cell.angle_beta   90.00
_cell.angle_gamma   90.00
#
_symmetry.space_group_name_H-M   'P 1'
#
loop_
_entity.id
_entity.type
_entity.pdbx_description
1 polymer ?
#
loop_
_entity_poly.entity_id
_entity_poly.type
_entity_poly.pdbx_seq_one_letter_code
_entity_poly.pdbx_strand_id
1 'polypeptide(L)'
;VAPPVHIDLRFLCYRIGLSGGLKRIETTLGIGDRTGVEGIRGLDAVRLWREYRAGSAAALERLVRYNRADTVNLEPLLERVAGDLVRRLLPPPLPSR
;
A
#
# COMPACT_ATOMS: atom_id res chain seq x y z
N VAL A 1 19.49 11.86 -0.86
CA VAL A 1 20.22 10.57 -0.81
C VAL A 1 19.18 9.47 -0.77
N ALA A 2 19.27 8.46 -1.65
CA ALA A 2 18.37 7.31 -1.59
C ALA A 2 18.73 6.43 -0.38
N PRO A 3 17.76 5.77 0.28
CA PRO A 3 18.05 4.88 1.40
C PRO A 3 18.93 3.71 0.93
N PRO A 4 19.86 3.21 1.79
CA PRO A 4 20.75 2.11 1.44
C PRO A 4 20.02 0.78 1.22
N VAL A 5 18.77 0.69 1.69
CA VAL A 5 17.90 -0.47 1.54
C VAL A 5 16.59 -0.02 0.91
N HIS A 6 16.18 -0.72 -0.14
CA HIS A 6 14.89 -0.55 -0.79
C HIS A 6 14.14 -1.87 -0.78
N ILE A 7 12.96 -1.87 -0.15
CA ILE A 7 12.09 -3.04 -0.05
C ILE A 7 10.86 -2.81 -0.92
N ASP A 8 10.75 -3.57 -2.00
CA ASP A 8 9.55 -3.57 -2.82
C ASP A 8 8.54 -4.61 -2.27
N LEU A 9 7.47 -4.09 -1.67
CA LEU A 9 6.40 -4.87 -1.05
C LEU A 9 5.69 -5.78 -2.03
N ARG A 10 5.68 -5.48 -3.34
CA ARG A 10 5.08 -6.35 -4.35
C ARG A 10 5.68 -7.75 -4.30
N PHE A 11 7.01 -7.85 -4.21
CA PHE A 11 7.71 -9.14 -4.18
C PHE A 11 7.55 -9.85 -2.83
N LEU A 12 7.51 -9.10 -1.73
CA LEU A 12 7.28 -9.67 -0.40
C LEU A 12 5.87 -10.25 -0.29
N CYS A 13 4.85 -9.51 -0.74
CA CYS A 13 3.46 -9.98 -0.84
C CYS A 13 3.36 -11.29 -1.64
N TYR A 14 4.04 -11.35 -2.79
CA TYR A 14 4.03 -12.55 -3.63
C TYR A 14 4.60 -13.79 -2.90
N ARG A 15 5.65 -13.63 -2.08
CA ARG A 15 6.23 -14.73 -1.31
C ARG A 15 5.26 -15.35 -0.30
N ILE A 16 4.29 -14.58 0.18
CA ILE A 16 3.24 -15.06 1.10
C ILE A 16 1.91 -15.37 0.39
N GLY A 17 1.92 -15.47 -0.95
CA GLY A 17 0.75 -15.87 -1.74
C GLY A 17 -0.22 -14.74 -2.08
N LEU A 18 0.13 -13.48 -1.79
CA LEU A 18 -0.69 -12.32 -2.13
C LEU A 18 -0.33 -11.81 -3.52
N SER A 19 -1.34 -11.55 -4.35
CA SER A 19 -1.16 -11.07 -5.73
C SER A 19 -2.23 -10.07 -6.13
N GLY A 20 -1.90 -9.26 -7.14
CA GLY A 20 -2.75 -8.17 -7.63
C GLY A 20 -2.23 -6.79 -7.21
N GLY A 21 -3.05 -5.75 -7.45
CA GLY A 21 -2.71 -4.38 -7.07
C GLY A 21 -2.87 -4.11 -5.58
N LEU A 22 -2.22 -3.04 -5.09
CA LEU A 22 -2.21 -2.62 -3.68
C LEU A 22 -3.61 -2.67 -3.03
N LYS A 23 -4.61 -2.07 -3.65
CA LYS A 23 -6.01 -2.06 -3.17
C LYS A 23 -6.58 -3.44 -2.89
N ARG A 24 -6.35 -4.38 -3.81
CA ARG A 24 -6.84 -5.74 -3.65
C ARG A 24 -6.16 -6.40 -2.45
N ILE A 25 -4.85 -6.18 -2.30
CA ILE A 25 -4.07 -6.71 -1.18
C ILE A 25 -4.54 -6.11 0.16
N GLU A 26 -4.70 -4.79 0.23
CA GLU A 26 -5.25 -4.08 1.40
C GLU A 26 -6.61 -4.65 1.80
N THR A 27 -7.54 -4.79 0.86
CA THR A 27 -8.86 -5.40 1.10
C THR A 27 -8.76 -6.85 1.56
N THR A 28 -7.91 -7.66 0.92
CA THR A 28 -7.72 -9.07 1.31
C THR A 28 -7.17 -9.21 2.73
N LEU A 29 -6.31 -8.30 3.15
CA LEU A 29 -5.70 -8.31 4.47
C LEU A 29 -6.51 -7.57 5.54
N GLY A 30 -7.53 -6.81 5.13
CA GLY A 30 -8.31 -5.95 6.02
C GLY A 30 -7.49 -4.81 6.61
N ILE A 31 -6.54 -4.25 5.86
CA ILE A 31 -5.63 -3.19 6.32
C ILE A 31 -5.76 -1.91 5.48
N GLY A 32 -5.27 -0.82 6.04
CA GLY A 32 -5.25 0.49 5.40
C GLY A 32 -6.56 1.26 5.57
N ASP A 33 -6.48 2.56 5.36
CA ASP A 33 -7.64 3.45 5.35
C ASP A 33 -7.74 4.14 3.99
N ARG A 34 -8.95 4.11 3.42
CA ARG A 34 -9.27 4.76 2.14
C ARG A 34 -10.48 5.69 2.26
N THR A 35 -10.80 6.12 3.47
CA THR A 35 -11.93 7.01 3.74
C THR A 35 -11.83 8.28 2.89
N GLY A 36 -12.88 8.57 2.13
CA GLY A 36 -12.97 9.73 1.24
C GLY A 36 -12.33 9.56 -0.15
N VAL A 37 -11.72 8.41 -0.44
CA VAL A 37 -11.14 8.04 -1.75
C VAL A 37 -11.53 6.64 -2.20
N GLU A 38 -12.64 6.13 -1.67
CA GLU A 38 -13.20 4.83 -2.00
C GLU A 38 -13.57 4.78 -3.48
N GLY A 39 -13.36 3.61 -4.10
CA GLY A 39 -13.72 3.38 -5.49
C GLY A 39 -12.84 4.07 -6.53
N ILE A 40 -11.97 5.04 -6.17
CA ILE A 40 -10.99 5.63 -7.08
C ILE A 40 -10.06 4.52 -7.56
N ARG A 41 -9.91 4.32 -8.88
CA ARG A 41 -8.99 3.37 -9.52
C ARG A 41 -7.77 4.10 -10.10
N GLY A 42 -6.78 3.34 -10.57
CA GLY A 42 -5.58 3.91 -11.17
C GLY A 42 -5.89 4.80 -12.40
N LEU A 43 -6.88 4.43 -13.21
CA LEU A 43 -7.34 5.26 -14.34
C LEU A 43 -7.99 6.57 -13.87
N ASP A 44 -8.68 6.56 -12.73
CA ASP A 44 -9.32 7.76 -12.18
C ASP A 44 -8.28 8.75 -11.67
N ALA A 45 -7.15 8.28 -11.11
CA ALA A 45 -6.03 9.15 -10.76
C ALA A 45 -5.48 9.92 -11.99
N VAL A 46 -5.40 9.26 -13.15
CA VAL A 46 -5.00 9.92 -14.41
C VAL A 46 -6.04 10.96 -14.85
N ARG A 47 -7.34 10.67 -14.67
CA ARG A 47 -8.42 11.63 -14.98
C ARG A 47 -8.36 12.84 -14.05
N LEU A 48 -8.24 12.63 -12.74
CA LEU A 48 -8.10 13.70 -11.74
C LEU A 48 -6.91 14.60 -12.04
N TRP A 49 -5.78 14.03 -12.49
CA TRP A 49 -4.64 14.83 -12.94
C TRP A 49 -4.97 15.72 -14.14
N ARG A 50 -5.68 15.19 -15.14
CA ARG A 50 -6.11 15.97 -16.31
C ARG A 50 -7.09 17.08 -15.94
N GLU A 51 -8.04 16.80 -15.06
CA GLU A 51 -9.01 17.78 -14.55
C GLU A 51 -8.32 18.89 -13.76
N TYR A 52 -7.35 18.55 -12.91
CA TYR A 52 -6.53 19.55 -12.24
C TYR A 52 -5.77 20.44 -13.24
N ARG A 53 -5.15 19.85 -14.25
CA ARG A 53 -4.48 20.61 -15.32
C ARG A 53 -5.43 21.51 -16.11
N ALA A 54 -6.73 21.21 -16.11
CA ALA A 54 -7.78 22.04 -16.70
C ALA A 54 -8.34 23.10 -15.72
N GLY A 55 -7.80 23.21 -14.51
CA GLY A 55 -8.15 24.25 -13.52
C GLY A 55 -8.91 23.75 -12.30
N SER A 56 -9.19 22.45 -12.17
CA SER A 56 -9.94 21.92 -11.02
C SER A 56 -9.04 21.70 -9.79
N ALA A 57 -9.03 22.66 -8.86
CA ALA A 57 -8.33 22.51 -7.58
C ALA A 57 -8.88 21.33 -6.75
N ALA A 58 -10.20 21.09 -6.80
CA ALA A 58 -10.84 19.97 -6.12
C ALA A 58 -10.34 18.60 -6.63
N ALA A 59 -10.03 18.49 -7.93
CA ALA A 59 -9.45 17.26 -8.48
C ALA A 59 -8.05 16.99 -7.92
N LEU A 60 -7.24 18.04 -7.73
CA LEU A 60 -5.93 17.91 -7.10
C LEU A 60 -6.05 17.44 -5.64
N GLU A 61 -6.95 18.04 -4.86
CA GLU A 61 -7.16 17.61 -3.47
C GLU A 61 -7.52 16.12 -3.38
N ARG A 62 -8.43 15.68 -4.27
CA ARG A 62 -8.85 14.27 -4.32
C ARG A 62 -7.71 13.35 -4.73
N LEU A 63 -6.90 13.76 -5.72
CA LEU A 63 -5.71 13.03 -6.16
C LEU A 63 -4.63 12.94 -5.06
N VAL A 64 -4.43 14.02 -4.31
CA VAL A 64 -3.48 14.05 -3.18
C VAL A 64 -3.94 13.10 -2.07
N ARG A 65 -5.22 13.14 -1.68
CA ARG A 65 -5.78 12.18 -0.70
C ARG A 65 -5.60 10.74 -1.17
N TYR A 66 -5.83 10.50 -2.46
CA TYR A 66 -5.68 9.18 -3.07
C TYR A 66 -4.23 8.67 -3.00
N ASN A 67 -3.25 9.48 -3.44
CA ASN A 67 -1.83 9.13 -3.39
C ASN A 67 -1.32 9.01 -1.95
N ARG A 68 -1.85 9.82 -1.03
CA ARG A 68 -1.55 9.70 0.40
C ARG A 68 -2.00 8.34 0.91
N ALA A 69 -3.24 7.91 0.65
CA ALA A 69 -3.69 6.58 1.05
C ALA A 69 -2.79 5.47 0.49
N ASP A 70 -2.43 5.53 -0.81
CA ASP A 70 -1.53 4.57 -1.45
C ASP A 70 -0.12 4.52 -0.81
N THR A 71 0.33 5.59 -0.15
CA THR A 71 1.65 5.67 0.50
C THR A 71 1.58 5.27 1.97
N VAL A 72 0.64 5.85 2.72
CA VAL A 72 0.50 5.62 4.18
C VAL A 72 0.15 4.17 4.46
N ASN A 73 -0.65 3.52 3.60
CA ASN A 73 -1.01 2.12 3.77
C ASN A 73 0.16 1.13 3.48
N LEU A 74 1.30 1.59 2.94
CA LEU A 74 2.47 0.73 2.73
C LEU A 74 3.13 0.33 4.06
N GLU A 75 3.05 1.18 5.08
CA GLU A 75 3.60 0.89 6.41
C GLU A 75 2.89 -0.30 7.10
N PRO A 76 1.57 -0.28 7.32
CA PRO A 76 0.88 -1.44 7.91
C PRO A 76 0.95 -2.68 7.01
N LEU A 77 1.07 -2.51 5.69
CA LEU A 77 1.29 -3.63 4.78
C LEU A 77 2.68 -4.26 4.99
N LEU A 78 3.73 -3.45 5.13
CA LEU A 78 5.07 -3.93 5.43
C LEU A 78 5.10 -4.69 6.75
N GLU A 79 4.53 -4.12 7.82
CA GLU A 79 4.46 -4.75 9.14
C GLU A 79 3.79 -6.13 9.07
N ARG A 80 2.63 -6.19 8.40
CA ARG A 80 1.88 -7.44 8.22
C ARG A 80 2.68 -8.48 7.46
N VAL A 81 3.22 -8.13 6.29
CA VAL A 81 3.91 -9.05 5.40
C VAL A 81 5.25 -9.50 5.99
N ALA A 82 6.00 -8.60 6.62
CA ALA A 82 7.24 -8.94 7.30
C ALA A 82 6.98 -9.89 8.48
N GLY A 83 5.93 -9.64 9.26
CA GLY A 83 5.51 -10.54 10.34
C GLY A 83 5.15 -11.95 9.83
N ASP A 84 4.42 -12.04 8.71
CA ASP A 84 4.08 -13.32 8.08
C ASP A 84 5.32 -14.06 7.56
N LEU A 85 6.28 -13.34 6.96
CA LEU A 85 7.55 -13.91 6.51
C LEU A 85 8.42 -14.41 7.68
N VAL A 86 8.52 -13.64 8.76
CA VAL A 86 9.24 -14.04 9.97
C VAL A 86 8.67 -15.34 10.53
N ARG A 87 7.33 -15.42 10.69
CA ARG A 87 6.66 -16.63 11.16
C ARG A 87 6.87 -17.84 10.25
N ARG A 88 7.01 -17.62 8.95
CA ARG A 88 7.19 -18.70 7.97
C ARG A 88 8.63 -19.20 7.87
N LEU A 89 9.61 -18.30 8.02
CA LEU A 89 11.01 -18.60 7.72
C LEU A 89 11.86 -18.87 8.97
N LEU A 90 11.49 -18.30 10.11
CA LEU A 90 12.26 -18.46 11.35
C LEU A 90 11.59 -19.50 12.26
N PRO A 91 12.37 -20.35 12.95
CA PRO A 91 11.83 -21.19 14.01
C PRO A 91 11.24 -20.32 15.13
N PRO A 92 10.27 -20.84 15.91
CA PRO A 92 9.74 -20.10 17.05
C PRO A 92 10.88 -19.69 18.00
N PRO A 93 10.77 -18.52 18.67
CA PRO A 93 11.79 -18.08 19.60
C PRO A 93 12.04 -19.16 20.65
N LEU A 94 13.32 -19.39 20.96
CA LEU A 94 13.71 -20.35 22.00
C LEU A 94 13.03 -19.96 23.32
N PRO A 95 12.53 -20.92 24.11
CA PRO A 95 11.92 -20.62 25.40
C PRO A 95 12.93 -19.88 26.29
N SER A 96 12.46 -18.84 26.97
CA SER A 96 13.23 -18.16 28.01
C SER A 96 13.67 -19.19 29.05
N ARG A 97 14.97 -19.18 29.39
CA ARG A 97 15.53 -19.99 30.48
C ARG A 97 14.92 -19.63 31.82
#